data_AF-A0A2M7QJI5-F1
#
_entry.id   AF-A0A2M7QJI5-F1
#
_cell.length_a   1.000
_cell.length_b   1.000
_cell.length_c   1.000
_cell.angle_alpha   90.00
_cell.angle_beta   90.00
_cell.angle_gamma   90.00
#
_symmetry.space_group_name_H-M   'P 1'
#
loop_
_entity.id
_entity.type
_entity.pdbx_description
1 polymer ?
#
loop_
_entity_poly.entity_id
_entity_poly.type
_entity_poly.pdbx_seq_one_letter_code
_entity_poly.pdbx_strand_id
1 'polypeptide(L)'
;MITNQDITKLKQVFATKTDLNRFSTKEDLKGFATKEDLKRFATKEDLKRFATKDDLKRFSTKDDLNSFSTKDDLKRFSTKDELSTVVRELISFIGSVKTDLSNQLNEFRNEMNEFRTEMRDINRTHRTTLDNHEVRLSALSM
;
A
#
# COMPACT_ATOMS: atom_id res chain seq x y z
N MET A 1 95.00 52.66 14.86
CA MET A 1 95.02 51.22 15.24
C MET A 1 93.64 50.85 15.74
N ILE A 2 93.05 49.77 15.25
CA ILE A 2 91.80 49.25 15.84
C ILE A 2 92.12 48.74 17.24
N THR A 3 91.37 49.19 18.24
CA THR A 3 91.53 48.77 19.64
C THR A 3 90.65 47.56 19.95
N ASN A 4 90.97 46.83 21.03
CA ASN A 4 90.09 45.76 21.51
C ASN A 4 88.68 46.25 21.86
N GLN A 5 88.55 47.52 22.23
CA GLN A 5 87.27 48.17 22.51
C GLN A 5 86.43 48.34 21.23
N ASP A 6 87.08 48.65 20.10
CA ASP A 6 86.44 48.73 18.79
C ASP A 6 85.97 47.34 18.31
N ILE A 7 86.77 46.29 18.55
CA ILE A 7 86.41 44.90 18.23
C ILE A 7 85.17 44.45 19.02
N THR A 8 85.06 44.83 20.30
CA THR A 8 83.91 44.49 21.13
C THR A 8 82.63 45.17 20.64
N LYS A 9 82.68 46.47 20.27
CA LYS A 9 81.52 47.17 19.70
C LYS A 9 81.07 46.55 18.38
N LEU A 10 82.00 46.17 17.51
CA LEU A 10 81.66 45.51 16.25
C LEU A 10 80.93 44.17 16.48
N LYS A 11 81.34 43.36 17.47
CA LYS A 11 80.63 42.12 17.84
C LYS A 11 79.24 42.35 18.43
N GLN A 12 78.94 43.55 18.95
CA GLN A 12 77.61 43.91 19.45
C GLN A 12 76.67 44.41 18.34
N VAL A 13 77.22 45.02 17.28
CA VAL A 13 76.44 45.60 16.17
C VAL A 13 76.23 44.61 15.03
N PHE A 14 77.21 43.74 14.76
CA PHE A 14 77.15 42.77 13.68
C PHE A 14 76.79 41.38 14.18
N ALA A 15 75.91 40.71 13.43
CA ALA A 15 75.62 39.31 13.63
C ALA A 15 76.90 38.48 13.51
N THR A 16 77.16 37.71 14.56
CA THR A 16 78.23 36.73 14.62
C THR A 16 77.77 35.40 13.99
N LYS A 17 78.72 34.51 13.71
CA LYS A 17 78.38 33.14 13.24
C LYS A 17 77.41 32.43 14.20
N THR A 18 77.53 32.68 15.50
CA THR A 18 76.64 32.12 16.53
C THR A 18 75.23 32.70 16.48
N ASP A 19 75.06 33.97 16.09
CA ASP A 19 73.74 34.59 15.92
C ASP A 19 72.99 34.00 14.72
N LEU A 20 73.72 33.63 13.66
CA LEU A 20 73.16 33.01 12.46
C LEU A 20 72.67 31.57 12.69
N ASN A 21 73.20 30.86 13.70
CA ASN A 21 72.78 29.49 14.04
C ASN A 21 71.34 29.40 14.58
N ARG A 22 70.72 30.53 14.96
CA ARG A 22 69.32 30.58 15.39
C ARG A 22 68.33 30.65 14.23
N PHE A 23 68.81 30.91 13.01
CA PHE A 23 67.96 30.90 11.83
C PHE A 23 67.77 29.47 11.32
N SER A 24 66.57 29.18 10.85
CA SER A 24 66.27 27.90 10.22
C SER A 24 67.21 27.66 9.04
N THR A 25 67.86 26.52 9.07
CA THR A 25 68.69 25.99 8.00
C THR A 25 67.83 25.34 6.92
N LYS A 26 68.45 25.00 5.79
CA LYS A 26 67.77 24.21 4.75
C LYS A 26 67.33 22.83 5.24
N GLU A 27 67.99 22.27 6.25
CA GLU A 27 67.61 20.99 6.86
C GLU A 27 66.30 21.13 7.66
N ASP A 28 66.13 22.25 8.37
CA ASP A 28 64.92 22.52 9.16
C ASP A 28 63.65 22.65 8.30
N LEU A 29 63.81 22.92 7.00
CA LEU A 29 62.72 23.04 6.04
C LEU A 29 62.35 21.72 5.35
N LYS A 30 63.15 20.64 5.49
CA LYS A 30 62.90 19.35 4.81
C LYS A 30 61.63 18.63 5.28
N GLY A 31 61.09 18.99 6.45
CA GLY A 31 59.84 18.44 6.97
C GLY A 31 58.57 19.11 6.45
N PHE A 32 58.68 20.22 5.72
CA PHE A 32 57.53 20.93 5.17
C PHE A 32 57.10 20.35 3.83
N ALA A 33 55.80 20.33 3.59
CA ALA A 33 55.23 19.89 2.32
C ALA A 33 55.80 20.72 1.15
N THR A 34 56.30 20.02 0.14
CA THR A 34 56.78 20.60 -1.10
C THR A 34 55.63 20.86 -2.07
N LYS A 35 55.91 21.61 -3.14
CA LYS A 35 54.94 21.80 -4.22
C LYS A 35 54.52 20.48 -4.87
N GLU A 36 55.39 19.46 -4.91
CA GLU A 36 55.07 18.14 -5.46
C GLU A 36 54.15 17.35 -4.53
N ASP A 37 54.30 17.49 -3.21
CA ASP A 37 53.41 16.85 -2.23
C ASP A 37 51.98 17.35 -2.37
N LEU A 38 51.82 18.65 -2.70
CA LEU A 38 50.51 19.27 -2.88
C LEU A 38 49.80 18.85 -4.18
N LYS A 39 50.52 18.37 -5.21
CA LYS A 39 49.91 17.91 -6.48
C LYS A 39 49.08 16.64 -6.34
N ARG A 40 49.26 15.89 -5.24
CA ARG A 40 48.49 14.65 -4.97
C ARG A 40 47.09 14.92 -4.42
N PHE A 41 46.81 16.16 -3.99
CA PHE A 41 45.48 16.54 -3.51
C PHE A 41 44.55 16.87 -4.67
N ALA A 42 43.27 16.54 -4.50
CA ALA A 42 42.23 16.89 -5.45
C ALA A 42 42.20 18.42 -5.67
N THR A 43 42.19 18.83 -6.92
CA THR A 43 42.06 20.22 -7.33
C THR A 43 40.60 20.64 -7.34
N LYS A 44 40.36 21.95 -7.45
CA LYS A 44 39.00 22.47 -7.64
C LYS A 44 38.34 21.94 -8.92
N GLU A 45 39.12 21.64 -9.97
CA GLU A 45 38.60 21.06 -11.21
C GLU A 45 38.19 19.59 -11.04
N ASP A 46 38.93 18.82 -10.23
CA ASP A 46 38.58 17.43 -9.92
C ASP A 46 37.23 17.34 -9.19
N LEU A 47 36.94 18.32 -8.33
CA LEU A 47 35.70 18.39 -7.57
C LEU A 47 34.47 18.77 -8.42
N LYS A 48 34.64 19.42 -9.58
CA LYS A 48 33.52 19.80 -10.47
C LYS A 48 32.83 18.59 -11.13
N ARG A 49 33.47 17.43 -11.14
CA ARG A 49 32.91 16.19 -11.71
C ARG A 49 31.89 15.51 -10.79
N PHE A 50 31.83 15.91 -9.52
CA PHE A 50 30.86 15.37 -8.57
C PHE A 50 29.52 16.08 -8.69
N ALA A 51 28.45 15.33 -8.43
CA ALA A 51 27.10 15.87 -8.40
C ALA A 51 27.01 17.02 -7.38
N THR A 52 26.44 18.13 -7.83
CA THR A 52 26.16 19.31 -7.03
C THR A 52 24.82 19.18 -6.33
N LYS A 53 24.55 20.08 -5.38
CA LYS A 53 23.23 20.18 -4.77
C LYS A 53 22.12 20.49 -5.78
N ASP A 54 22.45 21.17 -6.88
CA ASP A 54 21.48 21.49 -7.94
C ASP A 54 21.17 20.28 -8.82
N ASP A 55 22.13 19.38 -9.03
CA ASP A 55 21.90 18.11 -9.74
C ASP A 55 20.91 17.22 -8.98
N LEU A 56 20.95 17.27 -7.64
CA LEU A 56 20.05 16.50 -6.77
C LEU A 56 18.60 17.04 -6.75
N LYS A 57 18.37 18.31 -7.13
CA LYS A 57 17.01 18.90 -7.16
C LYS A 57 16.11 18.31 -8.25
N ARG A 58 16.68 17.63 -9.25
CA ARG A 58 15.92 16.97 -10.33
C ARG A 58 15.33 15.62 -9.91
N PHE A 59 15.76 15.06 -8.79
CA PHE A 59 15.20 13.84 -8.25
C PHE A 59 13.96 14.14 -7.42
N SER A 60 12.98 13.25 -7.49
CA SER A 60 11.80 13.31 -6.64
C SER A 60 12.20 13.37 -5.18
N THR A 61 11.67 14.36 -4.49
CA THR A 61 11.81 14.59 -3.06
C THR A 61 10.77 13.78 -2.30
N LYS A 62 10.90 13.73 -0.96
CA LYS A 62 9.86 13.12 -0.12
C LYS A 62 8.52 13.85 -0.24
N ASP A 63 8.53 15.15 -0.57
CA ASP A 63 7.31 15.94 -0.72
C ASP A 63 6.54 15.55 -1.99
N ASP A 64 7.23 15.13 -3.05
CA ASP A 64 6.63 14.62 -4.28
C ASP A 64 5.89 13.28 -4.07
N LEU A 65 6.16 12.58 -2.96
CA LEU A 65 5.45 11.35 -2.59
C LEU A 65 4.12 11.62 -1.87
N ASN A 66 3.89 12.84 -1.38
CA ASN A 66 2.68 13.19 -0.63
C ASN A 66 1.43 13.28 -1.52
N SER A 67 1.58 13.39 -2.84
CA SER A 67 0.46 13.36 -3.79
C SER A 67 -0.03 11.95 -4.14
N PHE A 68 0.66 10.90 -3.67
CA PHE A 68 0.20 9.52 -3.87
C PHE A 68 -0.78 9.11 -2.79
N SER A 69 -1.78 8.31 -3.17
CA SER A 69 -2.75 7.74 -2.25
C SER A 69 -2.05 6.99 -1.12
N THR A 70 -2.40 7.33 0.11
CA THR A 70 -1.90 6.68 1.31
C THR A 70 -2.65 5.38 1.61
N LYS A 71 -2.12 4.57 2.53
CA LYS A 71 -2.85 3.40 3.03
C LYS A 71 -4.18 3.77 3.69
N ASP A 72 -4.31 4.99 4.22
CA ASP A 72 -5.55 5.46 4.84
C ASP A 72 -6.60 5.85 3.79
N ASP A 73 -6.19 6.35 2.62
CA ASP A 73 -7.09 6.61 1.49
C ASP A 73 -7.73 5.32 0.97
N LEU A 74 -6.99 4.20 1.06
CA LEU A 74 -7.48 2.88 0.66
C LEU A 74 -8.50 2.27 1.64
N LYS A 75 -8.56 2.73 2.90
CA LYS A 75 -9.54 2.25 3.89
C LYS A 75 -10.97 2.70 3.58
N ARG A 76 -11.16 3.69 2.69
CA ARG A 76 -12.48 4.13 2.23
C ARG A 76 -13.13 3.17 1.23
N PHE A 77 -12.34 2.25 0.66
CA PHE A 77 -12.89 1.19 -0.18
C PHE A 77 -13.35 0.02 0.68
N SER A 78 -14.48 -0.57 0.33
CA SER A 78 -14.98 -1.76 1.00
C SER A 78 -13.89 -2.81 1.08
N THR A 79 -13.56 -3.22 2.29
CA THR A 79 -12.59 -4.28 2.50
C THR A 79 -13.12 -5.59 1.92
N LYS A 80 -12.21 -6.50 1.60
CA LYS A 80 -12.57 -7.85 1.15
C LYS A 80 -13.48 -8.56 2.17
N ASP A 81 -13.34 -8.24 3.46
CA ASP A 81 -14.11 -8.83 4.54
C ASP A 81 -15.56 -8.29 4.60
N GLU A 82 -15.75 -6.99 4.38
CA GLU A 82 -17.07 -6.38 4.25
C GLU A 82 -17.83 -6.96 3.04
N LEU A 83 -17.17 -7.04 1.88
CA LEU A 83 -17.73 -7.69 0.68
C LEU A 83 -18.10 -9.16 0.94
N SER A 84 -17.23 -9.90 1.63
CA SER A 84 -17.50 -11.30 1.98
C SER A 84 -18.69 -11.45 2.92
N THR A 85 -18.91 -10.49 3.81
CA THR A 85 -20.04 -10.48 4.73
C THR A 85 -21.35 -10.27 3.95
N VAL A 86 -21.40 -9.24 3.11
CA VAL A 86 -22.58 -8.96 2.27
C VAL A 86 -22.92 -10.15 1.36
N VAL A 87 -21.92 -10.79 0.75
CA VAL A 87 -22.16 -11.97 -0.10
C VAL A 87 -22.76 -13.13 0.69
N ARG A 88 -22.31 -13.39 1.93
CA ARG A 88 -22.89 -14.45 2.77
C ARG A 88 -24.33 -14.16 3.14
N GLU A 89 -24.63 -12.93 3.53
CA GLU A 89 -25.99 -12.49 3.86
C GLU A 89 -26.93 -12.65 2.66
N LEU A 90 -26.47 -12.25 1.46
CA LEU A 90 -27.23 -12.43 0.22
C LEU A 90 -27.50 -13.91 -0.08
N ILE A 91 -26.50 -14.78 0.05
CA ILE A 91 -26.68 -16.22 -0.16
C ILE A 91 -27.71 -16.80 0.82
N SER A 92 -27.63 -16.41 2.09
CA SER A 92 -28.58 -16.85 3.12
C SER A 92 -30.00 -16.39 2.82
N PHE A 93 -30.18 -15.12 2.45
CA PHE A 93 -31.47 -14.55 2.10
C PHE A 93 -32.08 -15.22 0.87
N ILE A 94 -31.30 -15.41 -0.20
CA ILE A 94 -31.75 -16.12 -1.40
C ILE A 94 -32.14 -17.56 -1.05
N GLY A 95 -31.37 -18.21 -0.18
CA GLY A 95 -31.66 -19.54 0.34
C GLY A 95 -33.01 -19.61 1.07
N SER A 96 -33.31 -18.66 1.96
CA SER A 96 -34.58 -18.64 2.69
C SER A 96 -35.76 -18.40 1.75
N VAL A 97 -35.66 -17.41 0.87
CA VAL A 97 -36.71 -17.09 -0.12
C VAL A 97 -37.00 -18.29 -1.01
N LYS A 98 -35.97 -19.01 -1.47
CA LYS A 98 -36.14 -20.23 -2.26
C LYS A 98 -36.89 -21.32 -1.49
N THR A 99 -36.54 -21.53 -0.22
CA THR A 99 -37.20 -22.52 0.64
C THR A 99 -38.66 -22.16 0.86
N ASP A 100 -38.95 -20.90 1.20
CA ASP A 100 -40.32 -20.43 1.44
C ASP A 100 -41.19 -20.59 0.19
N LEU A 101 -40.69 -20.19 -0.98
CA LEU A 101 -41.40 -20.39 -2.25
C LEU A 101 -41.63 -21.87 -2.57
N SER A 102 -40.66 -22.73 -2.25
CA SER A 102 -40.79 -24.18 -2.47
C SER A 102 -41.87 -24.78 -1.57
N ASN A 103 -41.94 -24.33 -0.31
CA ASN A 103 -42.97 -24.76 0.63
C ASN A 103 -44.37 -24.30 0.17
N GLN A 104 -44.53 -23.02 -0.17
CA GLN A 104 -45.79 -22.47 -0.69
C GLN A 104 -46.27 -23.21 -1.95
N LEU A 105 -45.37 -23.54 -2.88
CA LEU A 105 -45.71 -24.31 -4.08
C LEU A 105 -46.15 -25.74 -3.77
N ASN A 106 -45.53 -26.38 -2.78
CA ASN A 106 -45.90 -27.72 -2.36
C ASN A 106 -47.26 -27.72 -1.63
N GLU A 107 -47.52 -26.74 -0.78
CA GLU A 107 -48.80 -26.55 -0.11
C GLU A 107 -49.91 -26.33 -1.15
N PHE A 108 -49.74 -25.39 -2.07
CA PHE A 108 -50.70 -25.15 -3.15
C PHE A 108 -50.94 -26.41 -4.00
N ARG A 109 -49.88 -27.17 -4.31
CA ARG A 109 -50.02 -28.44 -5.04
C ARG A 109 -50.87 -29.44 -4.25
N ASN A 110 -50.71 -29.53 -2.94
CA ASN A 110 -51.48 -30.44 -2.10
C ASN A 110 -52.96 -30.02 -2.06
N GLU A 111 -53.24 -28.74 -1.83
CA GLU A 111 -54.60 -28.19 -1.86
C GLU A 111 -55.29 -28.47 -3.21
N MET A 112 -54.59 -28.28 -4.33
CA MET A 112 -55.12 -28.57 -5.65
C MET A 112 -55.41 -30.06 -5.88
N ASN A 113 -54.61 -30.95 -5.29
CA ASN A 113 -54.84 -32.40 -5.36
C ASN A 113 -56.05 -32.81 -4.52
N GLU A 114 -56.22 -32.22 -3.34
CA GLU A 114 -57.39 -32.42 -2.47
C GLU A 114 -58.65 -31.94 -3.18
N PHE A 115 -58.65 -30.70 -3.68
CA PHE A 115 -59.76 -30.15 -4.47
C PHE A 115 -60.13 -31.04 -5.66
N ARG A 116 -59.14 -31.53 -6.41
CA ARG A 116 -59.37 -32.45 -7.53
C ARG A 116 -60.03 -33.75 -7.08
N THR A 117 -59.65 -34.26 -5.91
CA THR A 117 -60.21 -35.49 -5.34
C THR A 117 -61.66 -35.27 -4.92
N GLU A 118 -61.94 -34.19 -4.18
CA GLU A 118 -63.29 -33.81 -3.78
C GLU A 118 -64.23 -33.65 -4.99
N MET A 119 -63.78 -32.93 -6.03
CA MET A 119 -64.56 -32.77 -7.26
C MET A 119 -64.86 -34.10 -7.94
N ARG A 120 -63.96 -35.08 -7.87
CA ARG A 120 -64.18 -36.41 -8.41
C ARG A 120 -65.25 -37.16 -7.62
N ASP A 121 -65.20 -37.07 -6.30
CA ASP A 121 -66.13 -37.73 -5.40
C ASP A 121 -67.53 -37.13 -5.47
N ILE A 122 -67.63 -35.80 -5.58
CA ILE A 122 -68.90 -35.09 -5.84
C ILE A 122 -69.51 -35.59 -7.15
N ASN A 123 -68.74 -35.62 -8.24
CA ASN A 123 -69.24 -36.07 -9.54
C ASN A 123 -69.70 -37.53 -9.50
N ARG A 124 -68.96 -38.41 -8.80
CA ARG A 124 -69.36 -39.81 -8.60
C ARG A 124 -70.68 -39.91 -7.84
N THR A 125 -70.79 -39.17 -6.74
CA THR A 125 -71.98 -39.16 -5.88
C THR A 125 -73.21 -38.65 -6.63
N HIS A 126 -73.08 -37.51 -7.33
CA HIS A 126 -74.16 -36.97 -8.17
C HIS A 126 -74.62 -37.97 -9.22
N ARG A 127 -73.69 -38.65 -9.92
CA ARG A 127 -74.05 -39.67 -10.90
C ARG A 127 -74.84 -40.82 -10.28
N THR A 128 -74.37 -41.37 -9.15
CA THR A 128 -75.08 -42.43 -8.43
C THR A 128 -76.47 -41.99 -7.95
N THR A 129 -76.62 -40.75 -7.47
CA THR A 129 -77.93 -40.22 -7.07
C THR A 129 -78.88 -40.09 -8.26
N LEU A 130 -78.40 -39.64 -9.42
CA LEU A 130 -79.20 -39.57 -10.64
C LEU A 130 -79.64 -40.94 -11.12
N ASP A 131 -78.72 -41.91 -11.20
CA ASP A 131 -79.02 -43.29 -11.58
C ASP A 131 -80.10 -43.88 -10.65
N ASN A 132 -79.99 -43.64 -9.34
CA ASN A 132 -81.00 -44.07 -8.36
C ASN A 132 -82.37 -43.40 -8.56
N HIS A 133 -82.39 -42.10 -8.89
CA HIS A 133 -83.63 -41.39 -9.18
C HIS A 133 -84.30 -41.92 -10.46
N GLU A 134 -83.52 -42.20 -11.52
CA GLU A 134 -84.01 -42.78 -12.78
C GLU A 134 -84.66 -44.16 -12.56
N VAL A 135 -84.04 -45.01 -11.74
CA VAL A 135 -84.61 -46.31 -11.34
C VAL A 135 -85.94 -46.13 -10.61
N ARG A 136 -86.02 -45.20 -9.64
CA ARG A 136 -87.25 -44.95 -8.86
C ARG A 136 -88.39 -44.41 -9.73
N LEU A 137 -88.09 -43.51 -10.67
CA LEU A 137 -89.09 -42.98 -11.60
C LEU A 137 -89.61 -44.07 -12.55
N SER A 138 -88.72 -44.93 -13.06
CA SER A 138 -89.10 -46.06 -13.91
C SER A 138 -90.05 -47.02 -13.18
N ALA A 139 -89.78 -47.31 -11.90
CA ALA A 139 -90.63 -48.17 -11.08
C ALA A 139 -92.03 -47.61 -10.79
N LEU A 140 -92.19 -46.27 -10.79
CA LEU A 140 -93.50 -45.62 -10.62
C LEU A 140 -94.31 -45.53 -11.92
N SER A 141 -93.66 -45.77 -13.06
CA SER A 141 -94.25 -45.66 -14.41
C SER A 141 -94.78 -46.99 -14.94
N MET A 142 -94.52 -48.10 -14.23
CA MET A 142 -95.07 -49.45 -14.46
C MET A 142 -96.28 -49.69 -13.58
#